data_AF-A0A1I8AAV6-F1
#
_entry.id   AF-A0A1I8AAV6-F1
#
_cell.length_a   1.000
_cell.length_b   1.000
_cell.length_c   1.000
_cell.angle_alpha   90.00
_cell.angle_beta   90.00
_cell.angle_gamma   90.00
#
_symmetry.space_group_name_H-M   'P 1'
#
loop_
_entity.id
_entity.type
_entity.pdbx_description
1 polymer ?
#
loop_
_entity_poly.entity_id
_entity_poly.type
_entity_poly.pdbx_seq_one_letter_code
_entity_poly.pdbx_strand_id
1 'polypeptide(L)'
;AAGIGLFLALIALHNAGIVVDNPATLVGLGDLRNPAPVLATLGFFLIVALEAMKVRGAVLIGILAVTVASIGLGYTPFNGIVSMPPSLAPTFLQLDIKGALDVGLISVIFAFLFVDLFDNSGTLIGVAKRAGLMGKDGHMPKMGRALIADSTAAMAGSLLGTSTTTSYIESAAGVSAGGRT
;
A
#
# COMPACT_ATOMS: atom_id res chain seq x y z
N ALA A 1 -12.01 1.52 6.37
CA ALA A 1 -11.67 2.25 5.13
C ALA A 1 -11.17 3.68 5.38
N ALA A 2 -11.97 4.58 5.98
CA ALA A 2 -11.56 6.01 6.12
C ALA A 2 -10.30 6.24 6.99
N GLY A 3 -10.14 5.52 8.11
CA GLY A 3 -8.99 5.69 9.02
C GLY A 3 -7.66 5.25 8.39
N ILE A 4 -7.61 4.06 7.79
CA ILE A 4 -6.41 3.52 7.11
C ILE A 4 -6.05 4.38 5.91
N GLY A 5 -7.03 4.84 5.12
CA GLY A 5 -6.78 5.72 3.98
C GLY A 5 -6.15 7.06 4.38
N LEU A 6 -6.64 7.69 5.45
CA LEU A 6 -6.05 8.93 5.97
C LEU A 6 -4.64 8.72 6.53
N PHE A 7 -4.39 7.58 7.17
CA PHE A 7 -3.07 7.20 7.67
C PHE A 7 -2.06 6.99 6.55
N LEU A 8 -2.42 6.25 5.49
CA LEU A 8 -1.59 6.07 4.30
C LEU A 8 -1.35 7.40 3.58
N ALA A 9 -2.36 8.26 3.50
CA ALA A 9 -2.20 9.60 2.95
C ALA A 9 -1.17 10.41 3.76
N LEU A 10 -1.22 10.38 5.09
CA LEU A 10 -0.26 11.05 5.94
C LEU A 10 1.17 10.53 5.72
N ILE A 11 1.35 9.20 5.66
CA ILE A 11 2.65 8.58 5.35
C ILE A 11 3.15 9.03 3.97
N ALA A 12 2.28 9.06 2.96
CA ALA A 12 2.64 9.51 1.62
C ALA A 12 3.06 10.99 1.61
N LEU A 13 2.33 11.86 2.32
CA LEU A 13 2.67 13.28 2.46
C LEU A 13 4.01 13.47 3.21
N HIS A 14 4.28 12.63 4.22
CA HIS A 14 5.54 12.65 4.96
C HIS A 14 6.71 12.20 4.09
N ASN A 15 6.59 11.07 3.40
CA ASN A 15 7.62 10.57 2.47
C ASN A 15 7.87 11.52 1.29
N ALA A 16 6.84 12.25 0.85
CA ALA A 16 6.97 13.28 -0.17
C ALA A 16 7.64 14.57 0.35
N GLY A 17 7.83 14.72 1.66
CA GLY A 17 8.35 15.94 2.28
C GLY A 17 7.36 17.10 2.34
N ILE A 18 6.08 16.84 2.10
CA ILE A 18 4.99 17.83 2.25
C ILE A 18 4.66 18.03 3.73
N VAL A 19 4.68 16.93 4.50
CA VAL A 19 4.52 16.93 5.95
C VAL A 19 5.85 16.59 6.61
N VAL A 20 6.27 17.39 7.59
CA VAL A 20 7.50 17.16 8.36
C VAL A 20 7.19 17.19 9.86
N ASP A 21 8.08 16.62 10.66
CA ASP A 21 7.92 16.62 12.12
C ASP A 21 7.98 18.06 12.66
N ASN A 22 7.04 18.38 13.54
CA ASN A 22 7.04 19.64 14.27
C ASN A 22 7.02 19.37 15.78
N PRO A 23 7.97 19.91 16.56
CA PRO A 23 8.03 19.65 17.99
C PRO A 23 6.80 20.12 18.78
N ALA A 24 5.98 21.03 18.24
CA ALA A 24 4.77 21.53 18.88
C ALA A 24 3.49 20.78 18.48
N THR A 25 3.41 20.25 17.26
CA THR A 25 2.16 19.71 16.69
C THR A 25 2.30 18.31 16.09
N LEU A 26 3.51 17.73 16.08
CA LEU A 26 3.88 16.48 15.40
C LEU A 26 3.68 16.49 13.87
N VAL A 27 3.02 17.51 13.32
CA VAL A 27 2.73 17.71 11.90
C VAL A 27 3.00 19.17 11.55
N GLY A 28 3.99 19.40 10.70
CA GLY A 28 4.36 20.69 10.13
C GLY A 28 4.39 20.67 8.61
N LEU A 29 4.37 21.85 7.99
CA LEU A 29 4.52 21.98 6.54
C LEU A 29 5.99 21.93 6.16
N GLY A 30 6.36 21.03 5.25
CA GLY A 30 7.70 20.96 4.69
C GLY A 30 8.00 22.05 3.66
N ASP A 31 9.23 22.08 3.14
CA ASP A 31 9.61 23.05 2.12
C ASP A 31 9.07 22.64 0.74
N LEU A 32 7.97 23.29 0.34
CA LEU A 32 7.28 23.06 -0.94
C LEU A 32 8.08 23.55 -2.16
N ARG A 33 9.23 24.19 -1.99
CA ARG A 33 10.12 24.55 -3.11
C ARG A 33 11.04 23.40 -3.49
N ASN A 34 11.14 22.37 -2.67
CA ASN A 34 11.97 21.21 -2.98
C ASN A 34 11.37 20.38 -4.12
N PRO A 35 12.22 19.73 -4.93
CA PRO A 35 11.76 18.92 -6.06
C PRO A 35 10.82 17.78 -5.68
N ALA A 36 11.05 17.13 -4.53
CA ALA A 36 10.26 15.97 -4.10
C ALA A 36 8.78 16.32 -3.81
N PRO A 37 8.46 17.30 -2.93
CA PRO A 37 7.07 17.76 -2.74
C PRO A 37 6.40 18.23 -4.03
N VAL A 38 7.14 18.95 -4.89
CA VAL A 38 6.62 19.48 -6.16
C VAL A 38 6.26 18.35 -7.12
N LEU A 39 7.17 17.40 -7.35
CA LEU A 39 6.94 16.26 -8.23
C LEU A 39 5.82 15.35 -7.71
N ALA A 40 5.74 15.13 -6.40
CA ALA A 40 4.65 14.38 -5.78
C ALA A 40 3.29 15.05 -6.00
N THR A 41 3.23 16.38 -5.80
CA THR A 41 2.00 17.17 -6.01
C THR A 41 1.57 17.15 -7.48
N LEU A 42 2.51 17.40 -8.41
CA LEU A 42 2.25 17.35 -9.85
C LEU A 42 1.80 15.95 -10.29
N GLY A 43 2.43 14.90 -9.77
CA GLY A 43 2.06 13.51 -10.01
C GLY A 43 0.64 13.19 -9.57
N PHE A 44 0.26 13.62 -8.37
CA PHE A 44 -1.09 13.45 -7.86
C PHE A 44 -2.13 14.12 -8.77
N PHE A 45 -1.92 15.39 -9.13
CA PHE A 45 -2.85 16.11 -10.01
C PHE A 45 -2.91 15.49 -11.41
N LEU A 46 -1.79 14.99 -11.93
CA LEU A 46 -1.75 14.28 -13.21
C LEU A 46 -2.60 12.99 -13.16
N ILE A 47 -2.46 12.18 -12.10
CA ILE A 47 -3.27 10.97 -11.91
C ILE A 47 -4.76 11.34 -11.85
N VAL A 48 -5.12 12.33 -11.04
CA VAL A 48 -6.51 12.80 -10.91
C VAL A 48 -7.06 13.30 -12.25
N ALA A 49 -6.28 14.07 -13.01
CA ALA A 49 -6.70 14.56 -14.32
C ALA A 49 -6.92 13.41 -15.32
N LEU A 50 -6.00 12.46 -15.40
CA LEU A 50 -6.11 11.29 -16.26
C LEU A 50 -7.29 10.39 -15.86
N GLU A 51 -7.53 10.24 -14.57
CA GLU A 51 -8.68 9.49 -14.05
C GLU A 51 -10.00 10.20 -14.34
N ALA A 52 -10.07 11.53 -14.20
CA ALA A 52 -11.23 12.32 -14.58
C ALA A 52 -11.52 12.23 -16.10
N MET A 53 -10.47 12.10 -16.91
CA MET A 53 -10.55 11.84 -18.35
C MET A 53 -10.86 10.37 -18.69
N LYS A 54 -11.05 9.49 -17.70
CA LYS A 54 -11.33 8.05 -17.85
C LYS A 54 -10.24 7.30 -18.64
N VAL A 55 -8.99 7.72 -18.53
CA VAL A 55 -7.84 7.04 -19.15
C VAL A 55 -7.53 5.75 -18.37
N ARG A 56 -7.51 4.61 -19.07
CA ARG A 56 -7.15 3.32 -18.46
C ARG A 56 -5.68 3.34 -18.05
N GLY A 57 -5.40 3.02 -16.79
CA GLY A 57 -4.04 3.02 -16.25
C GLY A 57 -3.54 4.41 -15.81
N ALA A 58 -4.43 5.37 -15.54
CA ALA A 58 -4.10 6.72 -15.07
C ALA A 58 -3.02 6.75 -13.96
N VAL A 59 -3.17 5.89 -12.94
CA VAL A 59 -2.21 5.75 -11.83
C VAL A 59 -0.82 5.35 -12.34
N LEU A 60 -0.74 4.31 -13.19
CA LEU A 60 0.52 3.81 -13.74
C LEU A 60 1.19 4.85 -14.63
N ILE A 61 0.42 5.52 -15.50
CA ILE A 61 0.91 6.59 -16.37
C ILE A 61 1.47 7.75 -15.53
N GLY A 62 0.76 8.14 -14.47
CA GLY A 62 1.21 9.20 -13.56
C GLY A 62 2.52 8.87 -12.87
N ILE A 63 2.66 7.64 -12.34
CA ILE A 63 3.90 7.17 -11.73
C ILE A 63 5.05 7.22 -12.74
N LEU A 64 4.87 6.64 -13.93
CA LEU A 64 5.90 6.62 -14.97
C LEU A 64 6.29 8.03 -15.43
N ALA A 65 5.33 8.92 -15.63
CA ALA A 65 5.58 10.29 -16.05
C ALA A 65 6.41 11.05 -15.01
N VAL A 66 6.08 10.93 -13.72
CA VAL A 66 6.83 11.58 -12.64
C VAL A 66 8.23 10.98 -12.50
N THR A 67 8.37 9.65 -12.62
CA THR A 67 9.68 8.98 -12.59
C THR A 67 10.57 9.47 -13.74
N VAL A 68 10.05 9.51 -14.96
CA VAL A 68 10.80 9.99 -16.14
C VAL A 68 11.16 11.47 -15.99
N ALA A 69 10.23 12.30 -15.50
CA ALA A 69 10.51 13.71 -15.23
C ALA A 69 11.60 13.89 -14.16
N SER A 70 11.54 13.11 -13.07
CA SER A 70 12.53 13.14 -12.00
C SER A 70 13.93 12.76 -12.49
N ILE A 71 14.03 11.73 -13.34
CA ILE A 71 15.28 11.31 -13.97
C ILE A 71 15.78 12.37 -14.96
N GLY A 72 14.90 12.89 -15.82
CA GLY A 72 15.25 13.90 -16.83
C GLY A 72 15.71 15.23 -16.24
N LEU A 73 15.19 15.61 -15.06
CA LEU A 73 15.62 16.78 -14.30
C LEU A 73 16.87 16.53 -13.45
N GLY A 74 17.38 15.30 -13.40
CA GLY A 74 18.59 14.93 -12.66
C GLY A 74 18.39 14.74 -11.15
N TYR A 75 17.15 14.68 -10.66
CA TYR A 75 16.85 14.46 -9.23
C TYR A 75 16.93 12.99 -8.81
N THR A 76 16.82 12.05 -9.77
CA THR A 76 16.93 10.61 -9.50
C THR A 76 18.00 10.00 -10.40
N PRO A 77 18.98 9.26 -9.83
CA PRO A 77 20.00 8.58 -10.62
C PRO A 77 19.37 7.44 -11.44
N PHE A 78 19.72 7.36 -12.72
CA PHE A 78 19.31 6.26 -13.58
C PHE A 78 20.27 5.07 -13.40
N ASN A 79 19.83 4.07 -12.64
CA ASN A 79 20.63 2.88 -12.31
C ASN A 79 20.41 1.69 -13.27
N GLY A 80 19.91 1.95 -14.49
CA GLY A 80 19.57 0.92 -15.48
C GLY A 80 18.11 0.45 -15.42
N ILE A 81 17.74 -0.44 -16.35
CA ILE A 81 16.36 -0.96 -16.49
C ILE A 81 16.14 -2.21 -15.62
N VAL A 82 17.21 -2.97 -15.34
CA VAL A 82 17.16 -4.23 -14.60
C VAL A 82 18.22 -4.20 -13.50
N SER A 83 17.81 -4.45 -12.27
CA SER A 83 18.69 -4.71 -11.14
C SER A 83 18.48 -6.13 -10.62
N MET A 84 19.51 -6.73 -10.04
CA MET A 84 19.34 -7.99 -9.32
C MET A 84 18.52 -7.76 -8.06
N PRO A 85 17.61 -8.68 -7.70
CA PRO A 85 16.86 -8.56 -6.47
C PRO A 85 17.83 -8.57 -5.26
N PRO A 86 17.54 -7.78 -4.22
CA PRO A 86 18.32 -7.80 -2.98
C PRO A 86 18.41 -9.22 -2.40
N SER A 87 19.52 -9.52 -1.73
CA SER A 87 19.70 -10.81 -1.06
C SER A 87 18.65 -11.01 0.04
N LEU A 88 18.11 -12.23 0.13
CA LEU A 88 17.20 -12.66 1.20
C LEU A 88 17.93 -13.09 2.48
N ALA A 89 19.25 -13.24 2.43
CA ALA A 89 20.06 -13.68 3.58
C ALA A 89 19.84 -12.90 4.90
N PRO A 90 19.65 -11.56 4.90
CA PRO A 90 19.52 -10.81 6.15
C PRO A 90 18.13 -10.92 6.81
N THR A 91 17.12 -11.43 6.10
CA THR A 91 15.73 -11.45 6.60
C THR A 91 15.12 -12.85 6.63
N PHE A 92 15.61 -13.76 5.78
CA PHE A 92 15.10 -15.12 5.68
C PHE A 92 15.24 -15.89 7.00
N LEU A 93 14.10 -16.32 7.56
CA LEU A 93 14.00 -17.03 8.85
C LEU A 93 14.64 -16.31 10.05
N GLN A 94 14.92 -15.02 9.95
CA GLN A 94 15.42 -14.20 11.06
C GLN A 94 14.26 -13.77 11.98
N LEU A 95 13.49 -14.76 12.47
CA LEU A 95 12.30 -14.54 13.29
C LEU A 95 12.69 -14.36 14.76
N ASP A 96 12.30 -13.23 15.35
CA ASP A 96 12.44 -13.01 16.79
C ASP A 96 11.23 -13.56 17.56
N ILE A 97 11.15 -14.88 17.68
CA ILE A 97 10.06 -15.54 18.42
C ILE A 97 10.15 -15.23 19.92
N LYS A 98 11.36 -15.05 20.47
CA LYS A 98 11.53 -14.74 21.89
C LYS A 98 11.02 -13.34 22.22
N GLY A 99 11.35 -12.35 21.40
CA GLY A 99 10.79 -11.00 21.50
C GLY A 99 9.27 -11.00 21.31
N ALA A 100 8.74 -11.80 20.37
CA ALA A 100 7.30 -11.88 20.14
C ALA A 100 6.48 -12.38 21.35
N LEU A 101 7.10 -13.12 22.28
CA LEU A 101 6.43 -13.61 23.49
C LEU A 101 6.53 -12.64 24.69
N ASP A 102 7.18 -11.49 24.52
CA ASP A 102 7.21 -10.44 25.54
C ASP A 102 5.78 -9.94 25.82
N VAL A 103 5.42 -9.81 27.10
CA VAL A 103 4.09 -9.37 27.55
C VAL A 103 3.71 -8.00 26.96
N GLY A 104 4.69 -7.11 26.75
CA GLY A 104 4.46 -5.82 26.12
C GLY A 104 3.98 -5.94 24.66
N LEU A 105 4.45 -6.96 23.95
CA LEU A 105 4.14 -7.21 22.54
C LEU A 105 2.84 -7.98 22.33
N ILE A 106 2.34 -8.72 23.33
CA ILE A 106 1.07 -9.45 23.24
C ILE A 106 -0.07 -8.50 22.84
N SER A 107 -0.17 -7.33 23.48
CA SER A 107 -1.22 -6.35 23.16
C SER A 107 -1.13 -5.83 21.72
N VAL A 108 0.10 -5.60 21.25
CA VAL A 108 0.40 -5.14 19.88
C VAL A 108 0.05 -6.23 18.86
N ILE A 109 0.40 -7.49 19.13
CA ILE A 109 0.07 -8.64 18.27
C ILE A 109 -1.46 -8.77 18.13
N PHE A 110 -2.20 -8.72 19.24
CA PHE A 110 -3.68 -8.78 19.17
C PHE A 110 -4.27 -7.59 18.42
N ALA A 111 -3.75 -6.37 18.64
CA ALA A 111 -4.22 -5.19 17.91
C ALA A 111 -4.01 -5.36 16.40
N PHE A 112 -2.81 -5.77 15.97
CA PHE A 112 -2.51 -6.00 14.55
C PHE A 112 -3.31 -7.16 13.96
N LEU A 113 -3.54 -8.25 14.71
CA LEU A 113 -4.40 -9.36 14.27
C LEU A 113 -5.81 -8.87 13.92
N PHE A 114 -6.43 -8.05 14.77
CA PHE A 114 -7.76 -7.53 14.50
C PHE A 114 -7.76 -6.50 13.37
N VAL A 115 -6.75 -5.62 13.30
CA VAL A 115 -6.60 -4.68 12.19
C VAL A 115 -6.50 -5.43 10.86
N ASP A 116 -5.65 -6.45 10.77
CA ASP A 116 -5.45 -7.27 9.58
C ASP A 116 -6.71 -8.05 9.20
N LEU A 117 -7.36 -8.73 10.17
CA LEU A 117 -8.60 -9.47 9.92
C LEU A 117 -9.70 -8.56 9.36
N PHE A 118 -9.89 -7.37 9.94
CA PHE A 118 -10.94 -6.45 9.50
C PHE A 118 -10.58 -5.73 8.20
N ASP A 119 -9.31 -5.41 7.97
CA ASP A 119 -8.87 -4.80 6.72
C ASP A 119 -9.00 -5.78 5.55
N ASN A 120 -8.54 -7.03 5.73
CA ASN A 120 -8.67 -8.06 4.71
C ASN A 120 -10.15 -8.40 4.43
N SER A 121 -10.96 -8.57 5.48
CA SER A 121 -12.41 -8.80 5.30
C SER A 121 -13.09 -7.62 4.59
N GLY A 122 -12.77 -6.40 4.99
CA GLY A 122 -13.32 -5.18 4.38
C GLY A 122 -12.91 -5.03 2.92
N THR A 123 -11.64 -5.33 2.61
CA THR A 123 -11.09 -5.29 1.26
C THR A 123 -11.69 -6.37 0.38
N LEU A 124 -11.76 -7.62 0.83
CA LEU A 124 -12.38 -8.72 0.08
C LEU A 124 -13.85 -8.41 -0.25
N ILE A 125 -14.63 -7.92 0.71
CA ILE A 125 -16.03 -7.53 0.47
C ILE A 125 -16.10 -6.36 -0.51
N GLY A 126 -15.27 -5.32 -0.32
CA GLY A 126 -15.25 -4.13 -1.16
C GLY A 126 -14.92 -4.45 -2.62
N VAL A 127 -13.88 -5.24 -2.84
CA VAL A 127 -13.44 -5.69 -4.17
C VAL A 127 -14.46 -6.66 -4.77
N ALA A 128 -14.95 -7.65 -4.03
CA ALA A 128 -15.93 -8.61 -4.52
C ALA A 128 -17.25 -7.95 -4.93
N LYS A 129 -17.72 -6.96 -4.17
CA LYS A 129 -18.90 -6.16 -4.51
C LYS A 129 -18.69 -5.38 -5.81
N ARG A 130 -17.53 -4.76 -5.98
CA ARG A 130 -17.19 -4.02 -7.21
C ARG A 130 -16.99 -4.94 -8.41
N ALA A 131 -16.52 -6.16 -8.16
CA ALA A 131 -16.30 -7.19 -9.18
C ALA A 131 -17.59 -7.93 -9.59
N GLY A 132 -18.69 -7.76 -8.85
CA GLY A 132 -19.91 -8.53 -9.07
C GLY A 132 -19.78 -10.00 -8.64
N LEU A 133 -18.89 -10.30 -7.70
CA LEU A 133 -18.62 -11.65 -7.17
C LEU A 133 -19.42 -11.96 -5.88
N MET A 134 -20.32 -11.06 -5.49
CA MET A 134 -21.22 -11.27 -4.36
C MET A 134 -22.31 -12.29 -4.71
N GLY A 135 -22.64 -13.16 -3.76
CA GLY A 135 -23.79 -14.05 -3.83
C GLY A 135 -25.11 -13.28 -3.88
N LYS A 136 -26.18 -13.96 -4.30
CA LYS A 136 -27.54 -13.39 -4.40
C LYS A 136 -28.13 -12.99 -3.04
N ASP A 137 -27.61 -13.58 -1.97
CA ASP A 137 -27.93 -13.34 -0.57
C ASP A 137 -27.14 -12.17 0.03
N GLY A 138 -26.23 -11.54 -0.74
CA GLY A 138 -25.38 -10.47 -0.25
C GLY A 138 -24.17 -10.96 0.55
N HIS A 139 -23.87 -12.26 0.54
CA HIS A 139 -22.65 -12.83 1.13
C HIS A 139 -21.58 -13.08 0.07
N MET A 140 -20.30 -12.95 0.45
CA MET A 140 -19.21 -13.31 -0.44
C MET A 140 -18.99 -14.84 -0.40
N PRO A 141 -19.12 -15.55 -1.54
CA PRO A 141 -18.85 -16.98 -1.57
C PRO A 141 -17.41 -17.26 -1.17
N LYS A 142 -17.19 -18.31 -0.36
CA LYS A 142 -15.85 -18.79 0.03
C LYS A 142 -15.00 -17.79 0.83
N MET A 143 -15.61 -16.82 1.53
CA MET A 143 -14.89 -15.86 2.40
C MET A 143 -13.87 -16.55 3.32
N GLY A 144 -14.27 -17.61 4.03
CA GLY A 144 -13.36 -18.33 4.91
C GLY A 144 -12.14 -18.93 4.20
N ARG A 145 -12.29 -19.38 2.94
CA ARG A 145 -11.14 -19.86 2.15
C ARG A 145 -10.23 -18.72 1.70
N ALA A 146 -10.80 -17.56 1.38
CA ALA A 146 -10.02 -16.37 1.04
C ALA A 146 -9.21 -15.87 2.24
N LEU A 147 -9.80 -15.83 3.43
CA LEU A 147 -9.10 -15.49 4.67
C LEU A 147 -7.98 -16.49 4.99
N ILE A 148 -8.20 -17.80 4.82
CA ILE A 148 -7.15 -18.81 5.02
C ILE A 148 -5.99 -18.62 4.03
N ALA A 149 -6.30 -18.33 2.76
CA ALA A 149 -5.27 -18.09 1.75
C ALA A 149 -4.41 -16.87 2.11
N ASP A 150 -5.05 -15.79 2.56
CA ASP A 150 -4.38 -14.58 3.02
C ASP A 150 -3.50 -14.83 4.25
N SER A 151 -4.04 -15.46 5.31
CA SER A 151 -3.25 -15.79 6.49
C SER A 151 -2.08 -16.73 6.17
N THR A 152 -2.25 -17.65 5.23
CA THR A 152 -1.15 -18.53 4.78
C THR A 152 -0.09 -17.74 4.02
N ALA A 153 -0.49 -16.80 3.17
CA ALA A 153 0.44 -15.90 2.47
C ALA A 153 1.18 -14.99 3.46
N ALA A 154 0.48 -14.43 4.44
CA ALA A 154 1.06 -13.62 5.51
C ALA A 154 2.11 -14.39 6.33
N MET A 155 1.80 -15.62 6.75
CA MET A 155 2.76 -16.48 7.44
C MET A 155 3.95 -16.83 6.55
N ALA A 156 3.72 -17.19 5.29
CA ALA A 156 4.83 -17.48 4.37
C ALA A 156 5.71 -16.25 4.14
N GLY A 157 5.12 -15.06 4.00
CA GLY A 157 5.82 -13.79 3.89
C GLY A 157 6.69 -13.49 5.10
N SER A 158 6.18 -13.70 6.31
CA SER A 158 6.97 -13.47 7.53
C SER A 158 8.17 -14.42 7.63
N LEU A 159 8.04 -15.69 7.20
CA LEU A 159 9.17 -16.63 7.12
C LEU A 159 10.25 -16.17 6.13
N LEU A 160 9.85 -15.53 5.03
CA LEU A 160 10.77 -14.92 4.06
C LEU A 160 11.36 -13.59 4.54
N GLY A 161 10.90 -13.09 5.70
CA GLY A 161 11.36 -11.86 6.31
C GLY A 161 10.81 -10.60 5.66
N THR A 162 9.66 -10.69 4.99
CA THR A 162 8.88 -9.51 4.56
C THR A 162 7.81 -9.18 5.60
N SER A 163 7.29 -7.95 5.54
CA SER A 163 6.08 -7.57 6.26
C SER A 163 4.88 -8.41 5.83
N THR A 164 3.85 -8.46 6.69
CA THR A 164 2.57 -9.15 6.44
C THR A 164 2.01 -8.77 5.07
N THR A 165 1.83 -9.76 4.19
CA THR A 165 1.15 -9.58 2.91
C THR A 165 -0.35 -9.60 3.12
N THR A 166 -1.10 -8.75 2.41
CA THR A 166 -2.56 -8.66 2.54
C THR A 166 -3.24 -8.43 1.19
N SER A 167 -4.58 -8.51 1.17
CA SER A 167 -5.40 -8.12 0.02
C SER A 167 -5.34 -6.61 -0.23
N TYR A 168 -5.16 -6.19 -1.49
CA TYR A 168 -5.07 -4.77 -1.86
C TYR A 168 -6.42 -4.16 -2.18
N ILE A 169 -6.81 -3.10 -1.47
CA ILE A 169 -8.04 -2.33 -1.73
C ILE A 169 -8.01 -1.60 -3.07
N GLU A 170 -6.81 -1.23 -3.52
CA GLU A 170 -6.54 -0.62 -4.81
C GLU A 170 -6.96 -1.53 -5.98
N SER A 171 -7.04 -2.85 -5.75
CA SER A 171 -7.60 -3.81 -6.71
C SER A 171 -9.02 -3.44 -7.13
N ALA A 172 -9.79 -2.74 -6.29
CA ALA A 172 -11.11 -2.24 -6.64
C ALA A 172 -11.08 -1.25 -7.82
N ALA A 173 -10.01 -0.45 -7.95
CA ALA A 173 -9.81 0.43 -9.10
C ALA A 173 -9.50 -0.39 -10.37
N GLY A 174 -8.64 -1.42 -10.25
CA GLY A 174 -8.36 -2.34 -11.35
C GLY A 174 -9.61 -3.09 -11.84
N VAL A 175 -10.42 -3.58 -10.91
CA VAL A 175 -11.72 -4.20 -11.20
C VAL A 175 -12.69 -3.23 -11.87
N SER A 176 -12.71 -1.97 -11.43
CA SER A 176 -13.53 -0.92 -12.06
C SER A 176 -13.10 -0.60 -13.49
N ALA A 177 -11.81 -0.72 -13.79
CA ALA A 177 -11.27 -0.58 -15.13
C ALA A 177 -11.51 -1.83 -16.02
N GLY A 178 -12.10 -2.89 -15.46
CA GLY A 178 -12.46 -4.13 -16.17
C GLY A 178 -11.56 -5.34 -15.87
N GLY A 179 -10.58 -5.22 -14.96
CA GLY A 179 -9.74 -6.33 -14.53
C GLY A 179 -10.54 -7.33 -13.70
N ARG A 180 -10.85 -8.51 -14.26
CA ARG A 180 -11.60 -9.58 -13.56
C ARG A 180 -10.80 -10.88 -13.40
N THR A 181 -9.55 -10.86 -13.85
CA THR A 181 -8.60 -11.97 -13.87
C THR A 181 -7.33 -11.56 -13.17
#